data_AF-A0A8I6YYU5-F1
#
_entry.id   AF-A0A8I6YYU5-F1
#
_cell.length_a   1.000
_cell.length_b   1.000
_cell.length_c   1.000
_cell.angle_alpha   90.00
_cell.angle_beta   90.00
_cell.angle_gamma   90.00
#
_symmetry.space_group_name_H-M   'P 1'
#
loop_
_entity.id
_entity.type
_entity.pdbx_description
1 polymer ?
#
loop_
_entity_poly.entity_id
_entity_poly.type
_entity_poly.pdbx_seq_one_letter_code
_entity_poly.pdbx_strand_id
1 'polypeptide(L)'
;MELIRLVEWEEWDWEEQVQAFPVLQVLTLDRCKLKCLPPGLASQARALNKLIISYVQGLISIENFPSLVELDLDENLDLERITNLPRLQKLTIEDCPKLKVLEGVPALQRLMLTDKDMETLPIYMGGINPRHLELCCRLALLASIAAGQSGLEWDKFRHVGHVKAYAGEGGNSRKWYVLYTAKPYNLETNVSFSFMSRGTLSYFEDAQRFQFVFKMTRETFSYICSLVMEPSMQDMNSYTFVNGRVLSLQDRVAVALRRLHSSEPTGIVGSSVGVNESTALSVTERFVDAMWEQADHHSSWPDCNEKDEIKSKFEKIHKMNNCCGVICATQIPFGPNWEKNKTTQMQVIVDPEMRFRNIWLGSAGSINHINILYDSHLFNGCEKGGRLNGSKLKVALDGSEVGEYIIGDTGYPLLPWLLTPYQEEDLSDTKAEFNRRHSAARTCALKAMARLKDTWKCLQGEVWWPANLETLSKIIYACCRLHNIVIELEDDAAMLSTKRKNYSMEVREIAKEDAVRARDMLSQHFMASRSSKSGEQDDEAASSGPGDENNEQEVQTINYVL
;
A
#
# COMPACT_ATOMS: atom_id res chain seq x y z
N MET A 1 3.01 56.96 19.14
CA MET A 1 2.34 57.81 18.13
C MET A 1 1.51 56.88 17.27
N GLU A 2 0.28 57.25 16.99
CA GLU A 2 -0.64 56.42 16.20
C GLU A 2 -1.19 57.26 15.05
N LEU A 3 -1.07 56.74 13.83
CA LEU A 3 -1.59 57.34 12.62
C LEU A 3 -2.56 56.34 12.01
N ILE A 4 -3.85 56.66 12.10
CA ILE A 4 -4.93 55.72 11.83
C ILE A 4 -5.88 56.33 10.80
N ARG A 5 -6.29 55.54 9.80
CA ARG A 5 -7.29 55.90 8.78
C ARG A 5 -6.93 57.12 7.93
N LEU A 6 -5.64 57.33 7.67
CA LEU A 6 -5.15 58.38 6.78
C LEU A 6 -5.14 57.87 5.33
N VAL A 7 -6.33 57.68 4.76
CA VAL A 7 -6.54 56.97 3.48
C VAL A 7 -6.13 57.76 2.23
N GLU A 8 -6.06 59.09 2.32
CA GLU A 8 -5.57 59.97 1.23
C GLU A 8 -4.10 60.36 1.42
N TRP A 9 -3.44 59.86 2.47
CA TRP A 9 -2.09 60.27 2.83
C TRP A 9 -1.05 59.41 2.14
N GLU A 10 -0.59 59.88 0.97
CA GLU A 10 0.34 59.15 0.11
C GLU A 10 1.82 59.37 0.40
N GLU A 11 2.15 60.54 0.92
CA GLU A 11 3.52 61.03 1.07
C GLU A 11 3.75 61.51 2.49
N TRP A 12 4.83 61.01 3.09
CA TRP A 12 5.29 61.48 4.39
C TRP A 12 6.73 61.95 4.25
N ASP A 13 6.89 63.26 4.07
CA ASP A 13 8.20 63.87 3.96
C ASP A 13 8.78 64.22 5.33
N TRP A 14 9.92 63.62 5.64
CA TRP A 14 10.74 64.00 6.79
C TRP A 14 12.21 63.71 6.45
N GLU A 15 12.98 64.79 6.29
CA GLU A 15 14.40 64.76 5.94
C GLU A 15 15.28 64.24 7.09
N GLU A 16 16.39 63.59 6.74
CA GLU A 16 17.32 63.00 7.71
C GLU A 16 17.94 64.01 8.69
N GLN A 17 18.05 65.28 8.31
CA GLN A 17 18.74 66.29 9.11
C GLN A 17 17.81 66.95 10.14
N VAL A 18 16.49 66.76 10.02
CA VAL A 18 15.49 67.43 10.86
C VAL A 18 15.23 66.62 12.13
N GLN A 19 15.67 67.13 13.28
CA GLN A 19 15.43 66.48 14.57
C GLN A 19 13.96 66.61 14.97
N ALA A 20 13.23 65.49 14.95
CA ALA A 20 11.87 65.39 15.48
C ALA A 20 11.67 64.04 16.19
N PHE A 21 10.71 64.00 17.10
CA PHE A 21 10.30 62.78 17.82
C PHE A 21 11.43 61.99 18.53
N PRO A 22 12.37 62.63 19.26
CA PRO A 22 13.53 61.95 19.84
C PRO A 22 13.20 60.92 20.94
N VAL A 23 12.02 61.04 21.56
CA VAL A 23 11.51 60.15 22.62
C VAL A 23 10.46 59.16 22.13
N LEU A 24 10.16 59.14 20.83
CA LEU A 24 9.15 58.25 20.26
C LEU A 24 9.63 56.81 20.35
N GLN A 25 8.90 55.97 21.10
CA GLN A 25 9.25 54.57 21.31
C GLN A 25 8.44 53.60 20.45
N VAL A 26 7.16 53.94 20.21
CA VAL A 26 6.21 53.11 19.48
C VAL A 26 5.52 53.95 18.42
N LEU A 27 5.53 53.46 17.18
CA LEU A 27 4.76 54.03 16.07
C LEU A 27 3.80 52.97 15.53
N THR A 28 2.53 53.35 15.39
CA THR A 28 1.49 52.53 14.77
C THR A 28 0.96 53.23 13.54
N LEU A 29 0.98 52.54 12.40
CA LEU A 29 0.32 52.93 11.15
C LEU A 29 -0.81 51.94 10.89
N ASP A 30 -2.05 52.40 10.86
CA ASP A 30 -3.22 51.55 10.59
C ASP A 30 -4.08 52.17 9.49
N ARG A 31 -4.36 51.41 8.42
CA ARG A 31 -5.23 51.82 7.31
C ARG A 31 -4.79 53.15 6.68
N CYS A 32 -3.54 53.22 6.26
CA CYS A 32 -2.95 54.36 5.55
C CYS A 32 -2.64 54.02 4.09
N LYS A 33 -2.40 55.03 3.25
CA LYS A 33 -2.03 54.85 1.84
C LYS A 33 -0.59 55.29 1.55
N LEU A 34 0.36 54.91 2.40
CA LEU A 34 1.71 55.46 2.38
C LEU A 34 2.65 54.69 1.44
N LYS A 35 3.34 55.39 0.53
CA LYS A 35 4.28 54.77 -0.43
C LYS A 35 5.62 54.37 0.20
N CYS A 36 6.12 55.17 1.13
CA CYS A 36 7.40 54.95 1.81
C CYS A 36 7.41 55.57 3.22
N LEU A 37 8.21 54.98 4.11
CA LEU A 37 8.52 55.61 5.39
C LEU A 37 9.62 56.66 5.20
N PRO A 38 9.54 57.85 5.83
CA PRO A 38 10.54 58.87 5.64
C PRO A 38 11.91 58.48 6.21
N PRO A 39 13.02 58.85 5.54
CA PRO A 39 14.38 58.63 6.04
C PRO A 39 14.66 59.30 7.39
N GLY A 40 14.04 60.45 7.67
CA GLY A 40 14.11 61.14 8.96
C GLY A 40 13.61 60.30 10.12
N LEU A 41 12.55 59.51 9.92
CA LEU A 41 12.02 58.61 10.95
C LEU A 41 13.04 57.53 11.31
N ALA A 42 13.69 56.94 10.31
CA ALA A 42 14.68 55.89 10.50
C ALA A 42 15.98 56.42 11.17
N SER A 43 16.40 57.64 10.86
CA SER A 43 17.66 58.24 11.32
C SER A 43 17.55 59.01 12.65
N GLN A 44 16.42 59.68 12.90
CA GLN A 44 16.26 60.62 14.03
C GLN A 44 15.40 60.10 15.18
N ALA A 45 14.44 59.19 14.93
CA ALA A 45 13.62 58.60 15.99
C ALA A 45 14.39 57.49 16.75
N ARG A 46 15.51 57.86 17.38
CA ARG A 46 16.49 56.92 17.97
C ARG A 46 15.94 56.08 19.14
N ALA A 47 14.83 56.51 19.75
CA ALA A 47 14.14 55.75 20.79
C ALA A 47 13.13 54.74 20.22
N LEU A 48 12.84 54.76 18.91
CA LEU A 48 11.82 53.94 18.27
C LEU A 48 12.26 52.48 18.30
N ASN A 49 11.59 51.69 19.13
CA ASN A 49 11.91 50.29 19.37
C ASN A 49 10.80 49.36 18.88
N LYS A 50 9.57 49.86 18.66
CA LYS A 50 8.46 49.10 18.14
C LYS A 50 7.74 49.84 17.01
N LEU A 51 7.49 49.13 15.91
CA LEU A 51 6.76 49.61 14.75
C LEU A 51 5.64 48.61 14.42
N ILE A 52 4.42 49.10 14.33
CA ILE A 52 3.23 48.32 13.98
C ILE A 52 2.67 48.92 12.68
N ILE A 53 2.51 48.10 11.64
CA ILE A 53 2.00 48.53 10.35
C ILE A 53 0.89 47.57 9.93
N SER A 54 -0.34 48.07 9.86
CA SER A 54 -1.53 47.28 9.55
C SER A 54 -2.29 47.92 8.39
N TYR A 55 -2.66 47.13 7.38
CA TYR A 55 -3.49 47.57 6.26
C TYR A 55 -2.94 48.80 5.50
N VAL A 56 -1.61 48.93 5.37
CA VAL A 56 -1.00 50.04 4.64
C VAL A 56 -0.84 49.70 3.17
N GLN A 57 -1.45 50.52 2.31
CA GLN A 57 -1.42 50.34 0.85
C GLN A 57 -0.27 51.13 0.21
N GLY A 58 0.42 50.52 -0.76
CA GLY A 58 1.49 51.15 -1.50
C GLY A 58 2.88 51.15 -0.84
N LEU A 59 3.02 50.65 0.39
CA LEU A 59 4.31 50.56 1.06
C LEU A 59 5.14 49.40 0.51
N ILE A 60 6.21 49.70 -0.23
CA ILE A 60 7.02 48.69 -0.94
C ILE A 60 8.13 48.11 -0.07
N SER A 61 8.77 48.93 0.78
CA SER A 61 9.89 48.49 1.61
C SER A 61 9.96 49.16 2.97
N ILE A 62 10.58 48.45 3.93
CA ILE A 62 10.92 48.95 5.26
C ILE A 62 12.43 48.76 5.46
N GLU A 63 13.15 49.87 5.54
CA GLU A 63 14.61 49.83 5.48
C GLU A 63 15.26 50.77 6.50
N ASN A 64 16.45 50.39 6.97
CA ASN A 64 17.39 51.25 7.69
C ASN A 64 16.95 51.74 9.09
N PHE A 65 16.22 50.93 9.87
CA PHE A 65 15.89 51.29 11.27
C PHE A 65 16.85 50.63 12.29
N PRO A 66 17.90 51.34 12.76
CA PRO A 66 18.92 50.76 13.63
C PRO A 66 18.46 50.55 15.08
N SER A 67 17.42 51.27 15.54
CA SER A 67 16.90 51.19 16.92
C SER A 67 15.76 50.19 17.07
N LEU A 68 15.18 49.69 15.98
CA LEU A 68 13.98 48.87 15.98
C LEU A 68 14.24 47.47 16.55
N VAL A 69 13.42 47.06 17.50
CA VAL A 69 13.51 45.77 18.22
C VAL A 69 12.34 44.85 17.87
N GLU A 70 11.15 45.42 17.66
CA GLU A 70 9.92 44.69 17.33
C GLU A 70 9.23 45.32 16.12
N LEU A 71 8.89 44.48 15.15
CA LEU A 71 8.14 44.86 13.96
C LEU A 71 6.94 43.93 13.81
N ASP A 72 5.74 44.51 13.81
CA ASP A 72 4.49 43.79 13.60
C ASP A 72 3.86 44.29 12.28
N LEU A 73 3.65 43.36 11.35
CA LEU A 73 3.09 43.60 10.02
C LEU A 73 1.82 42.79 9.83
N ASP A 74 0.75 43.45 9.42
CA ASP A 74 -0.56 42.85 9.23
C ASP A 74 -1.22 43.36 7.93
N GLU A 75 -1.55 42.45 7.02
CA GLU A 75 -2.24 42.71 5.75
C GLU A 75 -1.62 43.84 4.89
N ASN A 76 -0.28 43.85 4.75
CA ASN A 76 0.44 44.79 3.88
C ASN A 76 0.73 44.16 2.51
N LEU A 77 -0.25 44.22 1.61
CA LEU A 77 -0.27 43.47 0.35
C LEU A 77 0.78 43.90 -0.68
N ASP A 78 1.37 45.09 -0.54
CA ASP A 78 2.37 45.64 -1.47
C ASP A 78 3.81 45.54 -0.96
N LEU A 79 4.02 45.10 0.28
CA LEU A 79 5.34 45.04 0.88
C LEU A 79 6.17 43.92 0.25
N GLU A 80 7.30 44.29 -0.36
CA GLU A 80 8.18 43.35 -1.07
C GLU A 80 9.49 43.08 -0.32
N ARG A 81 9.98 44.05 0.48
CA ARG A 81 11.33 44.04 1.05
C ARG A 81 11.41 44.58 2.47
N ILE A 82 12.14 43.89 3.32
CA ILE A 82 12.55 44.35 4.65
C ILE A 82 14.06 44.21 4.74
N THR A 83 14.77 45.32 4.95
CA THR A 83 16.24 45.30 4.96
C THR A 83 16.86 46.16 6.06
N ASN A 84 18.05 45.76 6.51
CA ASN A 84 18.90 46.55 7.41
C ASN A 84 18.21 46.97 8.72
N LEU A 85 17.76 45.97 9.51
CA LEU A 85 17.20 46.15 10.85
C LEU A 85 18.09 45.41 11.87
N PRO A 86 19.28 45.96 12.20
CA PRO A 86 20.34 45.24 12.90
C PRO A 86 19.99 44.83 14.33
N ARG A 87 19.03 45.50 14.97
CA ARG A 87 18.59 45.23 16.36
C ARG A 87 17.26 44.50 16.46
N LEU A 88 16.64 44.13 15.33
CA LEU A 88 15.33 43.50 15.31
C LEU A 88 15.41 42.12 15.99
N GLN A 89 14.63 41.91 17.04
CA GLN A 89 14.57 40.66 17.80
C GLN A 89 13.29 39.89 17.54
N LYS A 90 12.18 40.59 17.30
CA LYS A 90 10.87 39.99 17.04
C LYS A 90 10.28 40.56 15.75
N LEU A 91 9.85 39.67 14.87
CA LEU A 91 9.16 39.98 13.64
C LEU A 91 7.87 39.17 13.55
N THR A 92 6.73 39.86 13.41
CA THR A 92 5.42 39.26 13.16
C THR A 92 4.97 39.65 11.77
N ILE A 93 4.61 38.68 10.94
CA ILE A 93 4.13 38.90 9.57
C ILE A 93 2.83 38.12 9.40
N GLU A 94 1.75 38.85 9.18
CA GLU A 94 0.42 38.33 8.90
C GLU A 94 -0.02 38.79 7.51
N ASP A 95 -0.36 37.83 6.64
CA ASP A 95 -0.95 38.05 5.32
C ASP A 95 -0.22 39.11 4.43
N CYS A 96 1.11 38.98 4.31
CA CYS A 96 1.97 39.81 3.45
C CYS A 96 2.55 39.01 2.25
N PRO A 97 1.76 38.67 1.22
CA PRO A 97 2.09 37.66 0.21
C PRO A 97 3.20 38.06 -0.77
N LYS A 98 3.47 39.37 -0.94
CA LYS A 98 4.52 39.85 -1.87
C LYS A 98 5.92 39.94 -1.25
N LEU A 99 6.05 39.73 0.06
CA LEU A 99 7.33 39.84 0.75
C LEU A 99 8.29 38.75 0.28
N LYS A 100 9.37 39.15 -0.39
CA LYS A 100 10.37 38.24 -0.98
C LYS A 100 11.75 38.37 -0.37
N VAL A 101 12.06 39.52 0.23
CA VAL A 101 13.40 39.84 0.73
C VAL A 101 13.33 40.20 2.21
N LEU A 102 14.11 39.48 3.02
CA LEU A 102 14.34 39.76 4.43
C LEU A 102 15.84 39.59 4.71
N GLU A 103 16.56 40.72 4.79
CA GLU A 103 18.02 40.74 4.86
C GLU A 103 18.52 41.76 5.89
N GLY A 104 19.73 41.57 6.42
CA GLY A 104 20.31 42.51 7.39
C GLY A 104 19.59 42.51 8.75
N VAL A 105 19.11 41.33 9.19
CA VAL A 105 18.43 41.12 10.49
C VAL A 105 19.19 40.16 11.41
N PRO A 106 20.49 40.40 11.73
CA PRO A 106 21.34 39.46 12.45
C PRO A 106 20.90 39.17 13.90
N ALA A 107 20.11 40.04 14.52
CA ALA A 107 19.66 39.90 15.90
C ALA A 107 18.31 39.15 16.04
N LEU A 108 17.71 38.68 14.94
CA LEU A 108 16.36 38.11 14.93
C LEU A 108 16.29 36.85 15.79
N GLN A 109 15.43 36.86 16.81
CA GLN A 109 15.25 35.73 17.73
C GLN A 109 13.92 35.01 17.53
N ARG A 110 12.85 35.75 17.22
CA ARG A 110 11.50 35.22 17.05
C ARG A 110 10.91 35.71 15.74
N LEU A 111 10.45 34.78 14.93
CA LEU A 111 9.71 35.03 13.70
C LEU A 111 8.35 34.36 13.80
N MET A 112 7.29 35.13 13.58
CA MET A 112 5.91 34.62 13.47
C MET A 112 5.42 34.88 12.05
N LEU A 113 5.01 33.82 11.35
CA LEU A 113 4.44 33.89 10.01
C LEU A 113 3.02 33.33 10.04
N THR A 114 2.04 34.15 9.67
CA THR A 114 0.64 33.75 9.56
C THR A 114 0.16 34.03 8.15
N ASP A 115 -0.16 32.98 7.41
CA ASP A 115 -0.83 33.06 6.11
C ASP A 115 -1.51 31.71 5.86
N LYS A 116 -2.85 31.71 5.87
CA LYS A 116 -3.66 30.48 5.76
C LYS A 116 -3.58 29.82 4.38
N ASP A 117 -3.15 30.57 3.37
CA ASP A 117 -3.00 30.12 2.00
C ASP A 117 -1.54 29.78 1.66
N MET A 118 -0.59 29.96 2.60
CA MET A 118 0.83 29.66 2.40
C MET A 118 1.06 28.17 2.08
N GLU A 119 1.61 27.90 0.89
CA GLU A 119 1.89 26.54 0.40
C GLU A 119 3.36 26.11 0.55
N THR A 120 4.30 27.07 0.60
CA THR A 120 5.74 26.83 0.75
C THR A 120 6.35 27.86 1.70
N LEU A 121 7.41 27.52 2.42
CA LEU A 121 8.11 28.52 3.23
C LEU A 121 8.79 29.54 2.29
N PRO A 122 8.79 30.84 2.66
CA PRO A 122 9.43 31.88 1.88
C PRO A 122 10.92 31.62 1.65
N ILE A 123 11.43 32.03 0.49
CA ILE A 123 12.82 31.76 0.07
C ILE A 123 13.83 32.42 1.03
N TYR A 124 13.50 33.59 1.58
CA TYR A 124 14.35 34.31 2.52
C TYR A 124 14.63 33.54 3.82
N MET A 125 13.84 32.50 4.13
CA MET A 125 14.07 31.66 5.32
C MET A 125 15.46 31.04 5.33
N GLY A 126 16.05 30.75 4.16
CA GLY A 126 17.42 30.22 4.08
C GLY A 126 18.51 31.24 4.44
N GLY A 127 18.20 32.55 4.40
CA GLY A 127 19.15 33.64 4.68
C GLY A 127 19.10 34.18 6.11
N ILE A 128 18.16 33.71 6.94
CA ILE A 128 17.99 34.13 8.33
C ILE A 128 18.22 32.95 9.28
N ASN A 129 18.38 33.22 10.57
CA ASN A 129 18.58 32.17 11.57
C ASN A 129 17.91 32.47 12.91
N PRO A 130 16.56 32.52 12.96
CA PRO A 130 15.84 32.78 14.21
C PRO A 130 15.98 31.63 15.20
N ARG A 131 15.87 31.93 16.51
CA ARG A 131 15.83 30.90 17.56
C ARG A 131 14.48 30.19 17.61
N HIS A 132 13.40 30.93 17.33
CA HIS A 132 12.02 30.44 17.37
C HIS A 132 11.28 30.87 16.11
N LEU A 133 10.63 29.91 15.46
CA LEU A 133 9.70 30.13 14.36
C LEU A 133 8.31 29.64 14.76
N GLU A 134 7.30 30.50 14.67
CA GLU A 134 5.90 30.11 14.75
C GLU A 134 5.24 30.32 13.40
N LEU A 135 4.52 29.31 12.91
CA LEU A 135 3.89 29.30 11.60
C LEU A 135 2.42 28.90 11.71
N CYS A 136 1.53 29.70 11.11
CA CYS A 136 0.14 29.32 10.85
C CYS A 136 -0.03 29.26 9.33
N CYS A 137 -0.24 28.06 8.78
CA CYS A 137 -0.18 27.83 7.34
C CYS A 137 -1.28 26.90 6.83
N ARG A 138 -1.32 26.71 5.52
CA ARG A 138 -2.17 25.70 4.88
C ARG A 138 -1.73 24.30 5.30
N LEU A 139 -2.68 23.37 5.40
CA LEU A 139 -2.40 21.98 5.81
C LEU A 139 -1.36 21.28 4.91
N ALA A 140 -1.28 21.65 3.63
CA ALA A 140 -0.28 21.13 2.70
C ALA A 140 1.16 21.47 3.12
N LEU A 141 1.42 22.74 3.47
CA LEU A 141 2.73 23.18 3.95
C LEU A 141 3.06 22.52 5.30
N LEU A 142 2.07 22.45 6.20
CA LEU A 142 2.25 21.77 7.48
C LEU A 142 2.67 20.31 7.30
N ALA A 143 2.05 19.58 6.36
CA ALA A 143 2.43 18.21 6.04
C ALA A 143 3.85 18.11 5.45
N SER A 144 4.28 19.08 4.63
CA SER A 144 5.66 19.16 4.12
C SER A 144 6.69 19.41 5.22
N ILE A 145 6.35 20.20 6.25
CA ILE A 145 7.20 20.41 7.43
C ILE A 145 7.21 19.17 8.32
N ALA A 146 6.07 18.49 8.47
CA ALA A 146 5.93 17.25 9.24
C ALA A 146 6.80 16.11 8.68
N ALA A 147 7.13 16.13 7.38
CA ALA A 147 8.05 15.18 6.76
C ALA A 147 9.50 15.29 7.28
N GLY A 148 9.84 16.35 8.02
CA GLY A 148 11.13 16.50 8.69
C GLY A 148 12.31 16.45 7.72
N GLN A 149 13.33 15.64 8.04
CA GLN A 149 14.55 15.49 7.24
C GLN A 149 14.33 15.05 5.79
N SER A 150 13.20 14.41 5.50
CA SER A 150 12.83 13.95 4.16
C SER A 150 11.92 14.95 3.40
N GLY A 151 11.59 16.09 4.02
CA GLY A 151 10.69 17.09 3.45
C GLY A 151 11.37 18.12 2.54
N LEU A 152 10.66 18.58 1.51
CA LEU A 152 11.15 19.62 0.57
C LEU A 152 11.47 20.96 1.24
N GLU A 153 10.88 21.22 2.40
CA GLU A 153 11.05 22.45 3.17
C GLU A 153 12.18 22.36 4.21
N TRP A 154 12.78 21.18 4.39
CA TRP A 154 13.76 20.90 5.43
C TRP A 154 14.92 21.91 5.46
N ASP A 155 15.51 22.18 4.29
CA ASP A 155 16.66 23.09 4.19
C ASP A 155 16.35 24.52 4.63
N LYS A 156 15.09 24.94 4.55
CA LYS A 156 14.64 26.28 4.92
C LYS A 156 14.43 26.47 6.42
N PHE A 157 14.28 25.40 7.21
CA PHE A 157 14.04 25.53 8.66
C PHE A 157 14.96 24.67 9.54
N ARG A 158 15.76 23.75 8.99
CA ARG A 158 16.64 22.85 9.77
C ARG A 158 17.59 23.57 10.73
N HIS A 159 17.97 24.80 10.41
CA HIS A 159 18.88 25.63 11.19
C HIS A 159 18.19 26.32 12.39
N VAL A 160 16.86 26.42 12.38
CA VAL A 160 16.06 27.09 13.42
C VAL A 160 16.05 26.23 14.69
N GLY A 161 16.23 26.86 15.86
CA GLY A 161 16.30 26.15 17.13
C GLY A 161 15.00 25.43 17.52
N HIS A 162 13.88 26.14 17.44
CA HIS A 162 12.54 25.64 17.75
C HIS A 162 11.52 26.10 16.71
N VAL A 163 10.71 25.18 16.19
CA VAL A 163 9.63 25.48 15.24
C VAL A 163 8.30 24.99 15.79
N LYS A 164 7.28 25.85 15.75
CA LYS A 164 5.89 25.49 16.03
C LYS A 164 5.05 25.84 14.81
N ALA A 165 4.53 24.84 14.12
CA ALA A 165 3.68 25.06 12.95
C ALA A 165 2.28 24.53 13.22
N TYR A 166 1.27 25.23 12.71
CA TYR A 166 -0.15 24.91 12.88
C TYR A 166 -0.91 25.03 11.56
N ALA A 167 -1.97 24.24 11.42
CA ALA A 167 -2.97 24.38 10.36
C ALA A 167 -4.38 24.17 10.93
N GLY A 168 -5.31 24.97 10.42
CA GLY A 168 -6.70 24.96 10.86
C GLY A 168 -7.60 24.05 10.04
N GLU A 169 -8.64 23.49 10.68
CA GLU A 169 -9.75 22.80 10.00
C GLU A 169 -11.00 22.82 10.90
N GLY A 170 -12.18 23.03 10.30
CA GLY A 170 -13.46 22.94 11.02
C GLY A 170 -13.60 23.92 12.20
N GLY A 171 -13.04 25.13 12.08
CA GLY A 171 -13.13 26.17 13.13
C GLY A 171 -12.07 26.06 14.24
N ASN A 172 -11.29 24.98 14.30
CA ASN A 172 -10.12 24.89 15.19
C ASN A 172 -8.86 25.28 14.41
N SER A 173 -8.30 26.47 14.69
CA SER A 173 -7.11 27.01 14.01
C SER A 173 -5.81 26.27 14.33
N ARG A 174 -5.79 25.45 15.39
CA ARG A 174 -4.64 24.65 15.82
C ARG A 174 -4.97 23.16 15.84
N LYS A 175 -5.91 22.71 15.00
CA LYS A 175 -6.27 21.29 14.92
C LYS A 175 -5.05 20.42 14.60
N TRP A 176 -4.23 20.87 13.67
CA TRP A 176 -3.04 20.17 13.22
C TRP A 176 -1.79 20.93 13.66
N TYR A 177 -0.75 20.21 14.08
CA TYR A 177 0.50 20.81 14.54
C TYR A 177 1.76 20.01 14.18
N VAL A 178 2.88 20.72 14.12
CA VAL A 178 4.24 20.18 14.11
C VAL A 178 5.08 20.97 15.12
N LEU A 179 5.75 20.27 16.03
CA LEU A 179 6.68 20.83 17.00
C LEU A 179 8.07 20.25 16.71
N TYR A 180 9.02 21.10 16.35
CA TYR A 180 10.38 20.70 16.05
C TYR A 180 11.39 21.38 16.97
N THR A 181 12.39 20.62 17.41
CA THR A 181 13.56 21.11 18.16
C THR A 181 14.82 20.57 17.50
N ALA A 182 15.80 21.43 17.24
CA ALA A 182 17.02 21.04 16.54
C ALA A 182 18.01 20.24 17.40
N LYS A 183 18.10 20.53 18.71
CA LYS A 183 19.07 19.93 19.63
C LYS A 183 18.48 19.69 21.04
N PRO A 184 18.25 18.43 21.46
CA PRO A 184 18.30 17.22 20.63
C PRO A 184 17.23 17.27 19.54
N TYR A 185 17.47 16.58 18.42
CA TYR A 185 16.48 16.49 17.33
C TYR A 185 15.20 15.84 17.88
N ASN A 186 14.10 16.56 17.80
CA ASN A 186 12.76 16.05 18.11
C ASN A 186 11.76 16.66 17.14
N LEU A 187 10.85 15.84 16.61
CA LEU A 187 9.77 16.27 15.72
C LEU A 187 8.49 15.54 16.13
N GLU A 188 7.57 16.29 16.73
CA GLU A 188 6.28 15.80 17.24
C GLU A 188 5.15 16.38 16.38
N THR A 189 4.21 15.55 15.95
CA THR A 189 3.10 15.99 15.11
C THR A 189 1.87 15.10 15.27
N ASN A 190 0.68 15.69 15.14
CA ASN A 190 -0.58 14.96 15.05
C ASN A 190 -1.13 14.87 13.61
N VAL A 191 -0.36 15.30 12.61
CA VAL A 191 -0.72 15.17 11.19
C VAL A 191 -0.61 13.69 10.82
N SER A 192 -1.73 13.06 10.42
CA SER A 192 -1.74 11.64 10.04
C SER A 192 -0.83 11.38 8.82
N PHE A 193 -0.15 10.23 8.81
CA PHE A 193 0.74 9.80 7.72
C PHE A 193 0.04 9.61 6.38
N SER A 194 -1.29 9.46 6.36
CA SER A 194 -2.09 9.50 5.14
C SER A 194 -2.02 10.86 4.42
N PHE A 195 -1.82 11.97 5.15
CA PHE A 195 -1.64 13.30 4.58
C PHE A 195 -0.20 13.54 4.10
N MET A 196 0.80 12.98 4.80
CA MET A 196 2.22 13.03 4.39
C MET A 196 2.48 12.26 3.08
N SER A 197 1.59 11.35 2.70
CA SER A 197 1.68 10.52 1.49
C SER A 197 1.36 11.28 0.19
N ARG A 198 1.04 12.58 0.26
CA ARG A 198 0.86 13.42 -0.95
C ARG A 198 2.17 13.71 -1.69
N GLY A 199 3.31 13.38 -1.09
CA GLY A 199 4.61 13.34 -1.74
C GLY A 199 4.98 11.91 -2.17
N THR A 200 4.50 11.48 -3.34
CA THR A 200 5.02 10.34 -4.11
C THR A 200 4.87 8.95 -3.46
N LEU A 201 3.80 8.24 -3.79
CA LEU A 201 3.54 6.83 -3.40
C LEU A 201 4.65 5.84 -3.84
N SER A 202 5.60 6.25 -4.68
CA SER A 202 6.71 5.40 -5.14
C SER A 202 8.00 5.53 -4.33
N TYR A 203 8.16 6.57 -3.49
CA TYR A 203 9.39 6.86 -2.75
C TYR A 203 9.23 6.59 -1.24
N PHE A 204 9.10 5.31 -0.85
CA PHE A 204 9.31 4.89 0.54
C PHE A 204 10.78 4.51 0.73
N GLU A 205 11.60 5.36 1.35
CA GLU A 205 12.98 4.95 1.69
C GLU A 205 13.00 3.76 2.69
N ASP A 206 11.92 3.59 3.45
CA ASP A 206 11.74 2.47 4.38
C ASP A 206 11.12 1.23 3.69
N ALA A 207 11.94 0.18 3.56
CA ALA A 207 11.56 -1.11 2.99
C ALA A 207 10.49 -1.85 3.81
N GLN A 208 10.53 -1.78 5.15
CA GLN A 208 9.57 -2.48 6.02
C GLN A 208 8.17 -1.89 5.84
N ARG A 209 8.11 -0.57 5.71
CA ARG A 209 6.87 0.15 5.50
C ARG A 209 6.27 -0.09 4.12
N PHE A 210 7.09 -0.14 3.08
CA PHE A 210 6.65 -0.51 1.74
C PHE A 210 5.96 -1.88 1.76
N GLN A 211 6.61 -2.86 2.38
CA GLN A 211 6.10 -4.21 2.51
C GLN A 211 4.84 -4.29 3.36
N PHE A 212 4.69 -3.47 4.39
CA PHE A 212 3.46 -3.40 5.17
C PHE A 212 2.25 -2.93 4.34
N VAL A 213 2.46 -1.90 3.50
CA VAL A 213 1.41 -1.23 2.71
C VAL A 213 0.99 -2.03 1.47
N PHE A 214 1.97 -2.60 0.76
CA PHE A 214 1.73 -3.33 -0.49
C PHE A 214 1.83 -4.85 -0.34
N LYS A 215 2.13 -5.36 0.86
CA LYS A 215 2.26 -6.81 1.12
C LYS A 215 3.25 -7.50 0.17
N MET A 216 4.23 -6.74 -0.34
CA MET A 216 5.23 -7.18 -1.29
C MET A 216 6.51 -6.34 -1.19
N THR A 217 7.63 -6.86 -1.66
CA THR A 217 8.92 -6.17 -1.72
C THR A 217 8.94 -5.11 -2.85
N ARG A 218 9.97 -4.25 -2.83
CA ARG A 218 10.16 -3.22 -3.87
C ARG A 218 10.53 -3.82 -5.21
N GLU A 219 11.25 -4.93 -5.17
CA GLU A 219 11.65 -5.75 -6.30
C GLU A 219 10.41 -6.34 -6.98
N THR A 220 9.53 -6.97 -6.20
CA THR A 220 8.22 -7.47 -6.68
C THR A 220 7.38 -6.36 -7.30
N PHE A 221 7.28 -5.20 -6.63
CA PHE A 221 6.53 -4.07 -7.16
C PHE A 221 7.10 -3.53 -8.47
N SER A 222 8.43 -3.46 -8.57
CA SER A 222 9.12 -3.00 -9.78
C SER A 222 8.95 -3.99 -10.93
N TYR A 223 8.95 -5.29 -10.64
CA TYR A 223 8.57 -6.32 -11.61
C TYR A 223 7.15 -6.12 -12.13
N ILE A 224 6.16 -5.92 -11.23
CA ILE A 224 4.77 -5.64 -11.63
C ILE A 224 4.68 -4.40 -12.50
N CYS A 225 5.38 -3.31 -12.15
CA CYS A 225 5.42 -2.10 -12.96
C CYS A 225 5.97 -2.36 -14.37
N SER A 226 7.04 -3.16 -14.49
CA SER A 226 7.61 -3.53 -15.79
C SER A 226 6.68 -4.43 -16.60
N LEU A 227 5.92 -5.31 -15.93
CA LEU A 227 4.99 -6.25 -16.55
C LEU A 227 3.80 -5.53 -17.18
N VAL A 228 3.28 -4.49 -16.50
CA VAL A 228 2.14 -3.68 -16.97
C VAL A 228 2.55 -2.45 -17.78
N MET A 229 3.80 -2.37 -18.21
CA MET A 229 4.33 -1.30 -19.05
C MET A 229 3.84 -1.45 -20.51
N GLU A 230 2.53 -1.43 -20.70
CA GLU A 230 1.83 -1.59 -21.99
C GLU A 230 1.33 -0.21 -22.50
N PRO A 231 1.25 0.03 -23.82
CA PRO A 231 0.72 1.27 -24.41
C PRO A 231 -0.56 1.84 -23.77
N SER A 232 -1.55 1.01 -23.41
CA SER A 232 -2.80 1.45 -22.75
C SER A 232 -2.58 2.08 -21.38
N MET A 233 -1.53 1.66 -20.65
CA MET A 233 -1.14 2.31 -19.39
C MET A 233 -0.36 3.61 -19.65
N GLN A 234 0.20 3.81 -20.84
CA GLN A 234 0.82 5.06 -21.27
C GLN A 234 -0.22 6.11 -21.70
N ASP A 235 -1.37 5.70 -22.21
CA ASP A 235 -2.48 6.61 -22.55
C ASP A 235 -3.06 7.35 -21.34
N MET A 236 -2.80 6.83 -20.12
CA MET A 236 -3.18 7.44 -18.84
C MET A 236 -2.21 8.53 -18.35
N ASN A 237 -1.28 9.00 -19.19
CA ASN A 237 -0.30 10.04 -18.84
C ASN A 237 -0.92 11.45 -18.63
N SER A 238 -2.21 11.62 -18.90
CA SER A 238 -2.95 12.85 -18.59
C SER A 238 -3.54 12.87 -17.17
N TYR A 239 -3.53 11.73 -16.47
CA TYR A 239 -4.18 11.62 -15.17
C TYR A 239 -3.32 12.26 -14.10
N THR A 240 -3.96 13.00 -13.21
CA THR A 240 -3.28 13.80 -12.18
C THR A 240 -3.75 13.46 -10.78
N PHE A 241 -2.87 13.70 -9.82
CA PHE A 241 -3.23 13.87 -8.42
C PHE A 241 -4.12 15.12 -8.26
N VAL A 242 -4.82 15.22 -7.13
CA VAL A 242 -5.67 16.38 -6.78
C VAL A 242 -4.88 17.69 -6.74
N ASN A 243 -3.55 17.63 -6.52
CA ASN A 243 -2.66 18.79 -6.55
C ASN A 243 -2.16 19.17 -7.96
N GLY A 244 -2.67 18.52 -9.02
CA GLY A 244 -2.32 18.81 -10.42
C GLY A 244 -1.07 18.10 -10.95
N ARG A 245 -0.30 17.37 -10.11
CA ARG A 245 0.85 16.59 -10.58
C ARG A 245 0.39 15.38 -11.39
N VAL A 246 1.06 15.11 -12.51
CA VAL A 246 0.80 13.93 -13.35
C VAL A 246 1.22 12.64 -12.64
N LEU A 247 0.38 11.60 -12.74
CA LEU A 247 0.66 10.27 -12.21
C LEU A 247 1.72 9.56 -13.06
N SER A 248 2.81 9.11 -12.43
CA SER A 248 3.75 8.19 -13.06
C SER A 248 3.16 6.77 -13.20
N LEU A 249 3.81 5.88 -13.96
CA LEU A 249 3.41 4.48 -14.03
C LEU A 249 3.39 3.83 -12.65
N GLN A 250 4.42 4.08 -11.84
CA GLN A 250 4.52 3.56 -10.48
C GLN A 250 3.40 4.10 -9.59
N ASP A 251 3.04 5.38 -9.72
CA ASP A 251 1.92 5.95 -8.97
C ASP A 251 0.60 5.29 -9.38
N ARG A 252 0.38 5.04 -10.68
CA ARG A 252 -0.81 4.33 -11.18
C ARG A 252 -0.91 2.90 -10.63
N VAL A 253 0.20 2.15 -10.65
CA VAL A 253 0.27 0.80 -10.08
C VAL A 253 0.01 0.83 -8.58
N ALA A 254 0.60 1.79 -7.86
CA ALA A 254 0.37 1.96 -6.42
C ALA A 254 -1.11 2.25 -6.09
N VAL A 255 -1.76 3.14 -6.84
CA VAL A 255 -3.20 3.42 -6.69
C VAL A 255 -4.04 2.16 -6.90
N ALA A 256 -3.76 1.40 -7.97
CA ALA A 256 -4.48 0.17 -8.28
C ALA A 256 -4.31 -0.89 -7.17
N LEU A 257 -3.07 -1.14 -6.73
CA LEU A 257 -2.78 -2.10 -5.66
C LEU A 257 -3.42 -1.68 -4.33
N ARG A 258 -3.38 -0.39 -3.97
CA ARG A 258 -4.06 0.12 -2.77
C ARG A 258 -5.57 -0.13 -2.82
N ARG A 259 -6.17 0.00 -4.00
CA ARG A 259 -7.59 -0.29 -4.18
C ARG A 259 -7.91 -1.78 -4.10
N LEU A 260 -7.06 -2.65 -4.64
CA LEU A 260 -7.24 -4.10 -4.56
C LEU A 260 -7.03 -4.65 -3.13
N HIS A 261 -6.11 -4.07 -2.35
CA HIS A 261 -5.89 -4.45 -0.94
C HIS A 261 -6.95 -3.91 0.02
N SER A 262 -7.73 -2.92 -0.39
CA SER A 262 -8.70 -2.26 0.50
C SER A 262 -10.10 -2.82 0.32
N SER A 263 -10.83 -2.94 1.43
CA SER A 263 -12.28 -3.11 1.43
C SER A 263 -13.02 -1.77 1.51
N GLU A 264 -12.34 -0.62 1.50
CA GLU A 264 -12.98 0.69 1.60
C GLU A 264 -13.62 1.16 0.27
N PRO A 265 -14.56 2.12 0.30
CA PRO A 265 -15.12 2.72 -0.91
C PRO A 265 -14.04 3.42 -1.73
N THR A 266 -14.21 3.45 -3.06
CA THR A 266 -13.22 4.05 -3.99
C THR A 266 -12.91 5.51 -3.66
N GLY A 267 -13.91 6.31 -3.23
CA GLY A 267 -13.68 7.69 -2.78
C GLY A 267 -12.76 7.82 -1.57
N ILE A 268 -12.82 6.91 -0.60
CA ILE A 268 -11.93 6.91 0.58
C ILE A 268 -10.51 6.50 0.17
N VAL A 269 -10.39 5.42 -0.63
CA VAL A 269 -9.11 4.97 -1.16
C VAL A 269 -8.45 6.08 -1.99
N GLY A 270 -9.19 6.69 -2.92
CA GLY A 270 -8.72 7.80 -3.76
C GLY A 270 -8.22 8.98 -2.93
N SER A 271 -9.00 9.39 -1.93
CA SER A 271 -8.61 10.46 -1.00
C SER A 271 -7.33 10.13 -0.23
N SER A 272 -7.16 8.87 0.19
CA SER A 272 -5.97 8.41 0.93
C SER A 272 -4.69 8.42 0.09
N VAL A 273 -4.81 8.28 -1.22
CA VAL A 273 -3.68 8.28 -2.18
C VAL A 273 -3.58 9.58 -2.99
N GLY A 274 -4.45 10.56 -2.72
CA GLY A 274 -4.41 11.89 -3.32
C GLY A 274 -4.94 11.99 -4.75
N VAL A 275 -5.84 11.10 -5.17
CA VAL A 275 -6.48 11.12 -6.50
C VAL A 275 -8.01 11.17 -6.38
N ASN A 276 -8.68 11.66 -7.43
CA ASN A 276 -10.14 11.64 -7.47
C ASN A 276 -10.68 10.20 -7.58
N GLU A 277 -11.91 9.98 -7.14
CA GLU A 277 -12.56 8.65 -7.17
C GLU A 277 -12.60 8.06 -8.59
N SER A 278 -12.97 8.87 -9.60
CA SER A 278 -12.99 8.47 -11.00
C SER A 278 -11.60 8.05 -11.51
N THR A 279 -10.57 8.80 -11.14
CA THR A 279 -9.17 8.50 -11.47
C THR A 279 -8.74 7.16 -10.86
N ALA A 280 -9.03 6.93 -9.57
CA ALA A 280 -8.70 5.67 -8.90
C ALA A 280 -9.41 4.46 -9.56
N LEU A 281 -10.68 4.62 -9.94
CA LEU A 281 -11.46 3.58 -10.62
C LEU A 281 -10.83 3.24 -11.99
N SER A 282 -10.68 4.23 -12.86
CA SER A 282 -10.19 4.02 -14.23
C SER A 282 -8.75 3.50 -14.25
N VAL A 283 -7.88 3.97 -13.36
CA VAL A 283 -6.51 3.45 -13.21
C VAL A 283 -6.53 1.97 -12.82
N THR A 284 -7.41 1.60 -11.88
CA THR A 284 -7.50 0.20 -11.42
C THR A 284 -8.05 -0.71 -12.50
N GLU A 285 -9.07 -0.28 -13.26
CA GLU A 285 -9.61 -1.05 -14.38
C GLU A 285 -8.56 -1.30 -15.46
N ARG A 286 -7.81 -0.26 -15.86
CA ARG A 286 -6.71 -0.43 -16.82
C ARG A 286 -5.61 -1.35 -16.31
N PHE A 287 -5.23 -1.21 -15.04
CA PHE A 287 -4.24 -2.07 -14.42
C PHE A 287 -4.68 -3.54 -14.44
N VAL A 288 -5.95 -3.82 -14.13
CA VAL A 288 -6.52 -5.16 -14.16
C VAL A 288 -6.55 -5.72 -15.59
N ASP A 289 -6.90 -4.91 -16.59
CA ASP A 289 -6.85 -5.30 -18.01
C ASP A 289 -5.40 -5.62 -18.43
N ALA A 290 -4.42 -4.79 -18.06
CA ALA A 290 -3.01 -5.06 -18.36
C ALA A 290 -2.51 -6.34 -17.69
N MET A 291 -2.88 -6.59 -16.43
CA MET A 291 -2.59 -7.84 -15.73
C MET A 291 -3.28 -9.04 -16.39
N TRP A 292 -4.48 -8.87 -16.94
CA TRP A 292 -5.19 -9.91 -17.67
C TRP A 292 -4.42 -10.36 -18.92
N GLU A 293 -3.78 -9.45 -19.62
CA GLU A 293 -3.07 -9.74 -20.87
C GLU A 293 -1.62 -10.21 -20.63
N GLN A 294 -0.89 -9.57 -19.73
CA GLN A 294 0.57 -9.75 -19.61
C GLN A 294 0.96 -10.85 -18.62
N ALA A 295 0.13 -11.11 -17.61
CA ALA A 295 0.46 -12.00 -16.50
C ALA A 295 -0.11 -13.42 -16.62
N ASP A 296 -0.57 -13.85 -17.79
CA ASP A 296 -1.23 -15.17 -17.95
C ASP A 296 -0.35 -16.36 -17.55
N HIS A 297 0.95 -16.28 -17.86
CA HIS A 297 1.94 -17.30 -17.53
C HIS A 297 2.05 -17.59 -16.02
N HIS A 298 1.79 -16.58 -15.17
CA HIS A 298 1.81 -16.71 -13.71
C HIS A 298 0.71 -17.60 -13.15
N SER A 299 -0.33 -17.92 -13.91
CA SER A 299 -1.44 -18.79 -13.49
C SER A 299 -1.64 -20.00 -14.41
N SER A 300 -0.63 -20.33 -15.21
CA SER A 300 -0.71 -21.38 -16.22
C SER A 300 -0.62 -22.78 -15.61
N TRP A 301 -1.16 -23.76 -16.33
CA TRP A 301 -1.06 -25.16 -15.93
C TRP A 301 0.41 -25.62 -16.05
N PRO A 302 0.97 -26.31 -15.04
CA PRO A 302 2.38 -26.69 -15.02
C PRO A 302 2.77 -27.51 -16.25
N ASP A 303 3.98 -27.26 -16.75
CA ASP A 303 4.62 -28.13 -17.74
C ASP A 303 5.07 -29.47 -17.12
N CYS A 304 5.68 -30.35 -17.90
CA CYS A 304 6.12 -31.66 -17.40
C CYS A 304 7.17 -31.56 -16.29
N ASN A 305 8.13 -30.64 -16.40
CA ASN A 305 9.20 -30.48 -15.41
C ASN A 305 8.64 -29.86 -14.12
N GLU A 306 7.82 -28.82 -14.25
CA GLU A 306 7.15 -28.19 -13.11
C GLU A 306 6.22 -29.17 -12.39
N LYS A 307 5.53 -30.05 -13.14
CA LYS A 307 4.72 -31.14 -12.55
C LYS A 307 5.59 -32.11 -11.76
N ASP A 308 6.77 -32.50 -12.26
CA ASP A 308 7.68 -33.38 -11.54
C ASP A 308 8.17 -32.76 -10.23
N GLU A 309 8.46 -31.45 -10.23
CA GLU A 309 8.80 -30.71 -9.01
C GLU A 309 7.63 -30.68 -8.01
N ILE A 310 6.41 -30.37 -8.48
CA ILE A 310 5.20 -30.36 -7.66
C ILE A 310 4.97 -31.74 -7.02
N LYS A 311 5.04 -32.82 -7.81
CA LYS A 311 4.91 -34.19 -7.33
C LYS A 311 5.95 -34.51 -6.26
N SER A 312 7.21 -34.15 -6.50
CA SER A 312 8.30 -34.36 -5.54
C SER A 312 8.03 -33.64 -4.21
N LYS A 313 7.47 -32.44 -4.24
CA LYS A 313 7.15 -31.68 -3.01
C LYS A 313 5.94 -32.27 -2.27
N PHE A 314 4.88 -32.69 -2.96
CA PHE A 314 3.77 -33.42 -2.33
C PHE A 314 4.22 -34.74 -1.69
N GLU A 315 5.12 -35.47 -2.35
CA GLU A 315 5.74 -36.66 -1.78
C GLU A 315 6.58 -36.33 -0.53
N LYS A 316 7.41 -35.28 -0.59
CA LYS A 316 8.26 -34.90 0.55
C LYS A 316 7.43 -34.45 1.75
N ILE A 317 6.47 -33.55 1.55
CA ILE A 317 5.71 -32.87 2.62
C ILE A 317 4.57 -33.75 3.14
N HIS A 318 3.77 -34.31 2.23
CA HIS A 318 2.53 -35.01 2.58
C HIS A 318 2.59 -36.52 2.35
N LYS A 319 3.70 -37.03 1.82
CA LYS A 319 3.87 -38.46 1.46
C LYS A 319 2.79 -38.92 0.48
N MET A 320 2.44 -38.04 -0.46
CA MET A 320 1.49 -38.29 -1.54
C MET A 320 2.20 -38.31 -2.89
N ASN A 321 2.67 -39.48 -3.29
CA ASN A 321 3.32 -39.69 -4.59
C ASN A 321 2.33 -39.40 -5.74
N ASN A 322 2.85 -38.89 -6.86
CA ASN A 322 2.08 -38.57 -8.07
C ASN A 322 0.94 -37.55 -7.92
N CYS A 323 0.80 -36.90 -6.76
CA CYS A 323 -0.15 -35.81 -6.56
C CYS A 323 0.37 -34.53 -7.23
N CYS A 324 -0.44 -33.93 -8.10
CA CYS A 324 -0.10 -32.75 -8.89
C CYS A 324 -0.78 -31.46 -8.40
N GLY A 325 -1.57 -31.52 -7.33
CA GLY A 325 -2.29 -30.35 -6.81
C GLY A 325 -3.56 -30.71 -6.04
N VAL A 326 -4.12 -29.68 -5.43
CA VAL A 326 -5.38 -29.73 -4.69
C VAL A 326 -6.41 -28.89 -5.41
N ILE A 327 -7.55 -29.49 -5.78
CA ILE A 327 -8.70 -28.74 -6.29
C ILE A 327 -9.58 -28.27 -5.12
N CYS A 328 -10.01 -27.02 -5.18
CA CYS A 328 -11.00 -26.49 -4.26
C CYS A 328 -11.87 -25.44 -4.96
N ALA A 329 -13.02 -25.15 -4.36
CA ALA A 329 -13.91 -24.10 -4.83
C ALA A 329 -14.27 -23.15 -3.69
N THR A 330 -14.49 -21.89 -4.02
CA THR A 330 -15.00 -20.88 -3.09
C THR A 330 -16.02 -19.99 -3.79
N GLN A 331 -16.94 -19.41 -3.02
CA GLN A 331 -17.86 -18.41 -3.51
C GLN A 331 -17.25 -17.02 -3.32
N ILE A 332 -17.33 -16.21 -4.37
CA ILE A 332 -16.98 -14.78 -4.35
C ILE A 332 -18.30 -13.99 -4.47
N PRO A 333 -18.63 -13.14 -3.49
CA PRO A 333 -19.85 -12.35 -3.52
C PRO A 333 -19.83 -11.31 -4.64
N PHE A 334 -20.98 -11.04 -5.26
CA PHE A 334 -21.13 -9.99 -6.28
C PHE A 334 -22.45 -9.22 -6.16
N GLY A 335 -22.32 -7.90 -5.99
CA GLY A 335 -23.43 -6.95 -6.02
C GLY A 335 -24.10 -6.71 -4.65
N PRO A 336 -24.86 -5.61 -4.51
CA PRO A 336 -25.41 -5.14 -3.24
C PRO A 336 -26.50 -6.06 -2.65
N ASN A 337 -26.99 -7.03 -3.43
CA ASN A 337 -27.95 -8.06 -3.00
C ASN A 337 -27.34 -9.46 -3.21
N TRP A 338 -26.12 -9.71 -2.75
CA TRP A 338 -25.48 -11.03 -2.84
C TRP A 338 -26.33 -12.13 -2.19
N GLU A 339 -27.08 -11.78 -1.13
CA GLU A 339 -28.07 -12.62 -0.46
C GLU A 339 -29.21 -13.12 -1.40
N LYS A 340 -29.38 -12.50 -2.58
CA LYS A 340 -30.37 -12.89 -3.61
C LYS A 340 -29.76 -13.64 -4.80
N ASN A 341 -28.75 -14.48 -4.56
CA ASN A 341 -28.19 -15.48 -5.52
C ASN A 341 -27.28 -14.95 -6.64
N LYS A 342 -26.51 -13.87 -6.42
CA LYS A 342 -25.45 -13.45 -7.36
C LYS A 342 -24.07 -13.67 -6.76
N THR A 343 -23.68 -14.93 -6.60
CA THR A 343 -22.31 -15.32 -6.27
C THR A 343 -21.65 -15.92 -7.49
N THR A 344 -20.38 -15.56 -7.74
CA THR A 344 -19.55 -16.26 -8.72
C THR A 344 -18.80 -17.37 -8.00
N GLN A 345 -18.94 -18.60 -8.49
CA GLN A 345 -18.16 -19.71 -7.96
C GLN A 345 -16.79 -19.73 -8.63
N MET A 346 -15.75 -19.77 -7.82
CA MET A 346 -14.36 -19.82 -8.25
C MET A 346 -13.81 -21.20 -7.91
N GLN A 347 -13.41 -21.98 -8.91
CA GLN A 347 -12.68 -23.23 -8.76
C GLN A 347 -11.20 -22.98 -9.03
N VAL A 348 -10.33 -23.52 -8.18
CA VAL A 348 -8.88 -23.40 -8.34
C VAL A 348 -8.18 -24.73 -8.12
N ILE A 349 -7.02 -24.89 -8.77
CA ILE A 349 -6.02 -25.89 -8.40
C ILE A 349 -4.84 -25.18 -7.78
N VAL A 350 -4.46 -25.63 -6.60
CA VAL A 350 -3.36 -25.08 -5.81
C VAL A 350 -2.25 -26.11 -5.68
N ASP A 351 -1.02 -25.69 -5.85
CA ASP A 351 0.17 -26.52 -5.65
C ASP A 351 0.63 -26.53 -4.17
N PRO A 352 1.69 -27.26 -3.78
CA PRO A 352 2.11 -27.33 -2.39
C PRO A 352 2.73 -26.02 -1.87
N GLU A 353 3.13 -25.11 -2.78
CA GLU A 353 3.66 -23.77 -2.47
C GLU A 353 2.55 -22.72 -2.36
N MET A 354 1.28 -23.12 -2.42
CA MET A 354 0.12 -22.22 -2.40
C MET A 354 -0.04 -21.36 -3.67
N ARG A 355 0.55 -21.76 -4.81
CA ARG A 355 0.36 -21.09 -6.10
C ARG A 355 -0.87 -21.62 -6.83
N PHE A 356 -1.59 -20.71 -7.48
CA PHE A 356 -2.75 -21.04 -8.31
C PHE A 356 -2.33 -21.51 -9.70
N ARG A 357 -2.53 -22.79 -10.03
CA ARG A 357 -2.11 -23.41 -11.30
C ARG A 357 -3.26 -23.56 -12.31
N ASN A 358 -4.49 -23.46 -11.84
CA ASN A 358 -5.66 -23.39 -12.69
C ASN A 358 -6.74 -22.59 -11.96
N ILE A 359 -7.41 -21.69 -12.67
CA ILE A 359 -8.52 -20.91 -12.14
C ILE A 359 -9.65 -21.06 -13.14
N TRP A 360 -10.85 -21.33 -12.65
CA TRP A 360 -12.06 -21.42 -13.44
C TRP A 360 -13.20 -20.72 -12.71
N LEU A 361 -13.92 -19.85 -13.41
CA LEU A 361 -15.05 -19.12 -12.85
C LEU A 361 -16.34 -19.66 -13.44
N GLY A 362 -17.22 -20.16 -12.59
CA GLY A 362 -18.54 -20.64 -12.96
C GLY A 362 -19.51 -19.50 -13.26
N SER A 363 -20.48 -19.77 -14.12
CA SER A 363 -21.57 -18.82 -14.42
C SER A 363 -22.43 -18.54 -13.17
N ALA A 364 -22.99 -17.33 -13.08
CA ALA A 364 -23.87 -16.93 -11.99
C ALA A 364 -25.11 -17.85 -11.96
N GLY A 365 -25.35 -18.52 -10.83
CA GLY A 365 -26.46 -19.46 -10.64
C GLY A 365 -26.08 -20.94 -10.75
N SER A 366 -24.81 -21.29 -10.94
CA SER A 366 -24.35 -22.68 -10.75
C SER A 366 -24.29 -23.01 -9.26
N ILE A 367 -25.23 -23.84 -8.79
CA ILE A 367 -25.47 -24.09 -7.36
C ILE A 367 -24.50 -25.14 -6.77
N ASN A 368 -23.83 -25.98 -7.59
CA ASN A 368 -23.06 -27.13 -7.12
C ASN A 368 -21.64 -27.26 -7.70
N HIS A 369 -20.69 -27.71 -6.86
CA HIS A 369 -19.27 -27.98 -7.20
C HIS A 369 -19.10 -28.89 -8.43
N ILE A 370 -20.09 -29.74 -8.68
CA ILE A 370 -20.12 -30.72 -9.77
C ILE A 370 -20.28 -30.03 -11.14
N ASN A 371 -21.18 -29.05 -11.24
CA ASN A 371 -21.46 -28.38 -12.51
C ASN A 371 -20.25 -27.54 -12.95
N ILE A 372 -19.62 -26.83 -12.01
CA ILE A 372 -18.41 -26.05 -12.32
C ILE A 372 -17.22 -26.94 -12.75
N LEU A 373 -17.09 -28.16 -12.20
CA LEU A 373 -16.05 -29.11 -12.64
C LEU A 373 -16.29 -29.55 -14.09
N TYR A 374 -17.49 -30.03 -14.42
CA TYR A 374 -17.77 -30.56 -15.76
C TYR A 374 -17.66 -29.49 -16.86
N ASP A 375 -17.97 -28.23 -16.53
CA ASP A 375 -17.81 -27.11 -17.44
C ASP A 375 -16.35 -26.63 -17.57
N SER A 376 -15.46 -27.05 -16.66
CA SER A 376 -14.08 -26.56 -16.61
C SER A 376 -13.22 -27.06 -17.78
N HIS A 377 -12.31 -26.20 -18.24
CA HIS A 377 -11.27 -26.61 -19.21
C HIS A 377 -10.36 -27.73 -18.67
N LEU A 378 -10.21 -27.83 -17.35
CA LEU A 378 -9.48 -28.92 -16.72
C LEU A 378 -10.15 -30.27 -17.03
N PHE A 379 -11.44 -30.40 -16.74
CA PHE A 379 -12.17 -31.66 -16.94
C PHE A 379 -12.08 -32.14 -18.38
N ASN A 380 -12.41 -31.26 -19.35
CA ASN A 380 -12.29 -31.58 -20.78
C ASN A 380 -10.84 -31.93 -21.18
N GLY A 381 -9.84 -31.29 -20.57
CA GLY A 381 -8.43 -31.57 -20.79
C GLY A 381 -8.00 -32.94 -20.27
N CYS A 382 -8.46 -33.35 -19.08
CA CYS A 382 -8.17 -34.65 -18.49
C CYS A 382 -8.90 -35.78 -19.24
N GLU A 383 -10.17 -35.60 -19.59
CA GLU A 383 -10.95 -36.61 -20.32
C GLU A 383 -10.39 -36.89 -21.72
N LYS A 384 -9.81 -35.87 -22.37
CA LYS A 384 -9.09 -36.02 -23.65
C LYS A 384 -7.66 -36.53 -23.49
N GLY A 385 -7.19 -36.74 -22.26
CA GLY A 385 -5.84 -37.18 -21.97
C GLY A 385 -4.77 -36.15 -22.29
N GLY A 386 -5.12 -34.86 -22.33
CA GLY A 386 -4.19 -33.75 -22.51
C GLY A 386 -3.60 -33.23 -21.19
N ARG A 387 -4.13 -33.65 -20.04
CA ARG A 387 -3.66 -33.29 -18.69
C ARG A 387 -3.64 -34.52 -17.78
N LEU A 388 -2.76 -34.49 -16.77
CA LEU A 388 -2.56 -35.56 -15.77
C LEU A 388 -2.31 -36.95 -16.40
N ASN A 389 -1.64 -36.97 -17.54
CA ASN A 389 -1.32 -38.16 -18.34
C ASN A 389 0.17 -38.52 -18.30
N GLY A 390 0.92 -37.97 -17.35
CA GLY A 390 2.37 -38.09 -17.27
C GLY A 390 2.86 -39.41 -16.65
N SER A 391 3.83 -39.31 -15.74
CA SER A 391 4.51 -40.48 -15.18
C SER A 391 3.56 -41.35 -14.35
N LYS A 392 3.60 -42.67 -14.55
CA LYS A 392 2.86 -43.62 -13.72
C LYS A 392 3.75 -44.17 -12.61
N LEU A 393 3.22 -44.21 -11.39
CA LEU A 393 3.88 -44.78 -10.23
C LEU A 393 3.58 -46.27 -10.18
N LYS A 394 4.62 -47.11 -10.06
CA LYS A 394 4.44 -48.54 -9.79
C LYS A 394 4.13 -48.74 -8.33
N VAL A 395 2.87 -49.03 -8.02
CA VAL A 395 2.34 -49.05 -6.65
C VAL A 395 2.30 -50.46 -6.07
N ALA A 396 2.17 -51.47 -6.93
CA ALA A 396 2.03 -52.87 -6.54
C ALA A 396 3.09 -53.77 -7.20
N LEU A 397 3.38 -54.90 -6.54
CA LEU A 397 4.33 -55.94 -7.02
C LEU A 397 3.85 -56.64 -8.29
N ASP A 398 2.55 -56.60 -8.58
CA ASP A 398 1.94 -57.20 -9.77
C ASP A 398 2.12 -56.37 -11.05
N GLY A 399 2.79 -55.21 -10.96
CA GLY A 399 3.03 -54.30 -12.08
C GLY A 399 1.92 -53.28 -12.31
N SER A 400 0.89 -53.21 -11.45
CA SER A 400 -0.14 -52.18 -11.52
C SER A 400 0.42 -50.79 -11.23
N GLU A 401 -0.02 -49.81 -12.02
CA GLU A 401 0.48 -48.44 -11.96
C GLU A 401 -0.65 -47.44 -11.69
N VAL A 402 -0.32 -46.34 -11.02
CA VAL A 402 -1.25 -45.23 -10.76
C VAL A 402 -0.71 -43.99 -11.45
N GLY A 403 -1.55 -43.36 -12.28
CA GLY A 403 -1.22 -42.14 -13.01
C GLY A 403 -1.02 -40.90 -12.11
N GLU A 404 -0.87 -39.75 -12.75
CA GLU A 404 -0.89 -38.45 -12.08
C GLU A 404 -2.33 -38.13 -11.64
N TYR A 405 -2.49 -37.56 -10.46
CA TYR A 405 -3.81 -37.18 -9.96
C TYR A 405 -3.76 -35.87 -9.18
N ILE A 406 -4.93 -35.27 -9.00
CA ILE A 406 -5.17 -34.19 -8.04
C ILE A 406 -6.14 -34.68 -6.97
N ILE A 407 -6.19 -33.98 -5.84
CA ILE A 407 -7.11 -34.33 -4.74
C ILE A 407 -8.17 -33.27 -4.52
N GLY A 408 -9.39 -33.69 -4.21
CA GLY A 408 -10.55 -32.83 -3.99
C GLY A 408 -11.31 -33.18 -2.72
N ASP A 409 -12.22 -32.30 -2.31
CA ASP A 409 -13.11 -32.58 -1.19
C ASP A 409 -14.23 -33.58 -1.54
N THR A 410 -15.05 -33.91 -0.55
CA THR A 410 -16.18 -34.83 -0.69
C THR A 410 -17.28 -34.34 -1.63
N GLY A 411 -17.28 -33.07 -2.02
CA GLY A 411 -18.21 -32.47 -2.98
C GLY A 411 -17.83 -32.73 -4.45
N TYR A 412 -16.66 -33.30 -4.71
CA TYR A 412 -16.22 -33.69 -6.05
C TYR A 412 -16.50 -35.17 -6.36
N PRO A 413 -16.72 -35.53 -7.64
CA PRO A 413 -16.77 -36.94 -8.04
C PRO A 413 -15.39 -37.60 -7.93
N LEU A 414 -15.39 -38.90 -7.65
CA LEU A 414 -14.19 -39.73 -7.73
C LEU A 414 -13.90 -40.09 -9.19
N LEU A 415 -12.79 -39.61 -9.73
CA LEU A 415 -12.34 -39.86 -11.12
C LEU A 415 -10.90 -40.38 -11.13
N PRO A 416 -10.44 -41.03 -12.22
CA PRO A 416 -9.11 -41.63 -12.28
C PRO A 416 -7.96 -40.63 -12.01
N TRP A 417 -8.21 -39.35 -12.30
CA TRP A 417 -7.28 -38.24 -12.13
C TRP A 417 -7.70 -37.27 -10.99
N LEU A 418 -8.84 -37.50 -10.33
CA LEU A 418 -9.34 -36.68 -9.21
C LEU A 418 -9.79 -37.57 -8.05
N LEU A 419 -8.96 -37.65 -7.02
CA LEU A 419 -9.20 -38.51 -5.86
C LEU A 419 -9.86 -37.74 -4.72
N THR A 420 -10.86 -38.38 -4.10
CA THR A 420 -11.62 -37.85 -2.96
C THR A 420 -11.49 -38.77 -1.76
N PRO A 421 -11.66 -38.28 -0.52
CA PRO A 421 -11.44 -39.08 0.68
C PRO A 421 -12.52 -40.17 0.82
N TYR A 422 -12.20 -41.22 1.57
CA TYR A 422 -13.19 -42.23 1.95
C TYR A 422 -14.21 -41.62 2.92
N GLN A 423 -15.48 -41.99 2.77
CA GLN A 423 -16.61 -41.47 3.58
C GLN A 423 -17.27 -42.56 4.44
N GLU A 424 -16.70 -43.77 4.47
CA GLU A 424 -17.21 -44.88 5.29
C GLU A 424 -17.00 -44.57 6.79
N GLU A 425 -17.90 -45.02 7.66
CA GLU A 425 -17.82 -44.80 9.12
C GLU A 425 -16.67 -45.58 9.76
N ASP A 426 -16.52 -46.87 9.40
CA ASP A 426 -15.45 -47.75 9.90
C ASP A 426 -14.35 -47.92 8.84
N LEU A 427 -13.36 -47.02 8.87
CA LEU A 427 -12.23 -47.05 7.94
C LEU A 427 -11.17 -48.05 8.40
N SER A 428 -10.68 -48.90 7.48
CA SER A 428 -9.44 -49.65 7.69
C SER A 428 -8.25 -48.69 7.87
N ASP A 429 -7.19 -49.14 8.54
CA ASP A 429 -5.99 -48.32 8.79
C ASP A 429 -5.40 -47.70 7.50
N THR A 430 -5.45 -48.44 6.39
CA THR A 430 -5.02 -47.95 5.07
C THR A 430 -5.86 -46.78 4.56
N LYS A 431 -7.18 -46.87 4.68
CA LYS A 431 -8.10 -45.81 4.25
C LYS A 431 -8.01 -44.60 5.17
N ALA A 432 -7.87 -44.83 6.48
CA ALA A 432 -7.67 -43.78 7.48
C ALA A 432 -6.36 -43.01 7.23
N GLU A 433 -5.27 -43.71 6.92
CA GLU A 433 -3.97 -43.08 6.59
C GLU A 433 -4.04 -42.27 5.29
N PHE A 434 -4.74 -42.78 4.26
CA PHE A 434 -5.00 -42.01 3.04
C PHE A 434 -5.75 -40.72 3.37
N ASN A 435 -6.86 -40.80 4.12
CA ASN A 435 -7.65 -39.63 4.52
C ASN A 435 -6.84 -38.62 5.34
N ARG A 436 -5.96 -39.10 6.22
CA ARG A 436 -5.05 -38.26 7.02
C ARG A 436 -4.10 -37.46 6.13
N ARG A 437 -3.40 -38.12 5.19
CA ARG A 437 -2.49 -37.45 4.24
C ARG A 437 -3.24 -36.51 3.30
N HIS A 438 -4.37 -36.96 2.79
CA HIS A 438 -5.26 -36.18 1.94
C HIS A 438 -5.72 -34.89 2.62
N SER A 439 -6.19 -34.97 3.87
CA SER A 439 -6.60 -33.81 4.67
C SER A 439 -5.43 -32.85 4.92
N ALA A 440 -4.26 -33.39 5.28
CA ALA A 440 -3.05 -32.59 5.48
C ALA A 440 -2.64 -31.85 4.19
N ALA A 441 -2.66 -32.52 3.03
CA ALA A 441 -2.36 -31.92 1.74
C ALA A 441 -3.37 -30.83 1.36
N ARG A 442 -4.67 -31.05 1.60
CA ARG A 442 -5.73 -30.05 1.33
C ARG A 442 -5.54 -28.73 2.10
N THR A 443 -4.78 -28.74 3.19
CA THR A 443 -4.50 -27.54 3.97
C THR A 443 -3.75 -26.47 3.17
N CYS A 444 -2.92 -26.84 2.16
CA CYS A 444 -2.25 -25.83 1.31
C CYS A 444 -3.26 -24.97 0.53
N ALA A 445 -4.31 -25.59 -0.02
CA ALA A 445 -5.35 -24.87 -0.76
C ALA A 445 -6.17 -23.96 0.16
N LEU A 446 -6.52 -24.43 1.37
CA LEU A 446 -7.24 -23.61 2.35
C LEU A 446 -6.42 -22.39 2.77
N LYS A 447 -5.11 -22.57 3.03
CA LYS A 447 -4.18 -21.47 3.34
C LYS A 447 -4.04 -20.49 2.18
N ALA A 448 -3.92 -20.99 0.94
CA ALA A 448 -3.85 -20.14 -0.24
C ALA A 448 -5.10 -19.26 -0.40
N MET A 449 -6.29 -19.85 -0.21
CA MET A 449 -7.56 -19.12 -0.27
C MET A 449 -7.73 -18.10 0.85
N ALA A 450 -7.35 -18.46 2.08
CA ALA A 450 -7.36 -17.52 3.20
C ALA A 450 -6.41 -16.33 2.95
N ARG A 451 -5.17 -16.60 2.51
CA ARG A 451 -4.18 -15.56 2.18
C ARG A 451 -4.66 -14.67 1.04
N LEU A 452 -5.26 -15.24 -0.01
CA LEU A 452 -5.81 -14.47 -1.13
C LEU A 452 -6.89 -13.50 -0.64
N LYS A 453 -7.86 -13.97 0.14
CA LYS A 453 -8.95 -13.12 0.64
C LYS A 453 -8.46 -12.07 1.64
N ASP A 454 -7.51 -12.41 2.52
CA ASP A 454 -6.96 -11.46 3.50
C ASP A 454 -6.14 -10.34 2.84
N THR A 455 -5.35 -10.69 1.82
CA THR A 455 -4.49 -9.74 1.09
C THR A 455 -5.31 -8.87 0.15
N TRP A 456 -6.18 -9.48 -0.66
CA TRP A 456 -6.97 -8.82 -1.69
C TRP A 456 -8.40 -8.60 -1.21
N LYS A 457 -8.56 -7.68 -0.27
CA LYS A 457 -9.83 -7.44 0.43
C LYS A 457 -10.97 -7.01 -0.49
N CYS A 458 -10.68 -6.55 -1.71
CA CYS A 458 -11.69 -6.28 -2.72
C CYS A 458 -12.55 -7.52 -3.07
N LEU A 459 -12.05 -8.73 -2.84
CA LEU A 459 -12.76 -10.00 -3.08
C LEU A 459 -13.77 -10.38 -1.98
N GLN A 460 -13.80 -9.65 -0.86
CA GLN A 460 -14.69 -9.95 0.27
C GLN A 460 -16.09 -9.32 0.11
N GLY A 461 -16.26 -8.36 -0.80
CA GLY A 461 -17.58 -7.90 -1.26
C GLY A 461 -18.43 -7.14 -0.25
N GLU A 462 -17.86 -6.28 0.59
CA GLU A 462 -18.68 -5.53 1.56
C GLU A 462 -19.05 -4.10 1.09
N VAL A 463 -18.27 -3.50 0.19
CA VAL A 463 -18.27 -2.02 0.08
C VAL A 463 -18.27 -1.46 -1.34
N TRP A 464 -17.76 -2.20 -2.34
CA TRP A 464 -17.85 -1.76 -3.73
C TRP A 464 -17.96 -2.94 -4.70
N TRP A 465 -18.61 -2.70 -5.84
CA TRP A 465 -18.92 -3.74 -6.84
C TRP A 465 -18.45 -3.32 -8.24
N PRO A 466 -17.80 -4.22 -8.99
CA PRO A 466 -17.53 -3.99 -10.41
C PRO A 466 -18.83 -3.80 -11.20
N ALA A 467 -18.76 -3.07 -12.31
CA ALA A 467 -19.94 -2.77 -13.14
C ALA A 467 -20.62 -4.03 -13.69
N ASN A 468 -19.88 -5.12 -13.92
CA ASN A 468 -20.38 -6.37 -14.44
C ASN A 468 -19.50 -7.58 -14.03
N LEU A 469 -19.97 -8.79 -14.34
CA LEU A 469 -19.29 -10.05 -14.02
C LEU A 469 -17.97 -10.26 -14.79
N GLU A 470 -17.83 -9.65 -15.97
CA GLU A 470 -16.59 -9.73 -16.75
C GLU A 470 -15.47 -8.97 -16.04
N THR A 471 -15.74 -7.74 -15.58
CA THR A 471 -14.79 -6.96 -14.78
C THR A 471 -14.44 -7.67 -13.47
N LEU A 472 -15.43 -8.27 -12.78
CA LEU A 472 -15.16 -9.09 -11.59
C LEU A 472 -14.22 -10.25 -11.92
N SER A 473 -14.47 -10.95 -13.03
CA SER A 473 -13.64 -12.07 -13.46
C SER A 473 -12.19 -11.62 -13.65
N LYS A 474 -11.97 -10.52 -14.38
CA LYS A 474 -10.63 -9.97 -14.57
C LYS A 474 -9.95 -9.59 -13.25
N ILE A 475 -10.68 -9.00 -12.30
CA ILE A 475 -10.16 -8.68 -10.96
C ILE A 475 -9.73 -9.94 -10.22
N ILE A 476 -10.55 -11.00 -10.22
CA ILE A 476 -10.22 -12.27 -9.57
C ILE A 476 -8.93 -12.86 -10.15
N TYR A 477 -8.82 -12.92 -11.47
CA TYR A 477 -7.61 -13.42 -12.14
C TYR A 477 -6.38 -12.53 -11.84
N ALA A 478 -6.53 -11.21 -11.86
CA ALA A 478 -5.46 -10.29 -11.50
C ALA A 478 -4.97 -10.52 -10.06
N CYS A 479 -5.88 -10.67 -9.08
CA CYS A 479 -5.50 -10.95 -7.69
C CYS A 479 -4.77 -12.28 -7.54
N CYS A 480 -5.21 -13.33 -8.24
CA CYS A 480 -4.54 -14.64 -8.19
C CYS A 480 -3.15 -14.61 -8.83
N ARG A 481 -3.00 -13.89 -9.94
CA ARG A 481 -1.70 -13.72 -10.61
C ARG A 481 -0.74 -12.88 -9.77
N LEU A 482 -1.22 -11.80 -9.14
CA LEU A 482 -0.42 -11.01 -8.18
C LEU A 482 0.01 -11.87 -6.99
N HIS A 483 -0.88 -12.71 -6.44
CA HIS A 483 -0.53 -13.65 -5.37
C HIS A 483 0.59 -14.62 -5.80
N ASN A 484 0.51 -15.19 -7.00
CA ASN A 484 1.57 -16.06 -7.51
C ASN A 484 2.89 -15.31 -7.73
N ILE A 485 2.85 -14.10 -8.31
CA ILE A 485 4.04 -13.24 -8.50
C ILE A 485 4.74 -12.97 -7.16
N VAL A 486 3.97 -12.67 -6.10
CA VAL A 486 4.53 -12.44 -4.76
C VAL A 486 5.23 -13.70 -4.24
N ILE A 487 4.63 -14.89 -4.41
CA ILE A 487 5.28 -16.16 -4.01
C ILE A 487 6.56 -16.39 -4.82
N GLU A 488 6.50 -16.26 -6.14
CA GLU A 488 7.62 -16.53 -7.05
C GLU A 488 8.80 -15.56 -6.90
N LEU A 489 8.59 -14.35 -6.39
CA LEU A 489 9.67 -13.37 -6.23
C LEU A 489 10.16 -13.22 -4.79
N GLU A 490 9.35 -13.61 -3.80
CA GLU A 490 9.68 -13.40 -2.38
C GLU A 490 10.06 -14.68 -1.65
N ASP A 491 9.58 -15.83 -2.10
CA ASP A 491 10.03 -17.13 -1.57
C ASP A 491 11.25 -17.66 -2.35
N ASP A 492 11.56 -17.13 -3.56
CA ASP A 492 12.69 -17.56 -4.42
C ASP A 492 13.84 -16.53 -4.49
N ALA A 493 14.58 -16.37 -3.38
CA ALA A 493 15.97 -15.86 -3.44
C ALA A 493 16.93 -16.80 -4.24
N ALA A 494 16.41 -17.84 -4.88
CA ALA A 494 17.14 -18.75 -5.75
C ALA A 494 16.29 -19.09 -6.99
N MET A 495 16.76 -18.67 -8.17
CA MET A 495 16.33 -19.12 -9.52
C MET A 495 15.22 -18.34 -10.25
N LEU A 496 15.55 -17.15 -10.75
CA LEU A 496 14.91 -16.64 -11.96
C LEU A 496 15.61 -17.20 -13.21
N SER A 497 14.95 -18.09 -13.95
CA SER A 497 15.25 -18.30 -15.37
C SER A 497 13.98 -18.28 -16.21
N THR A 498 13.56 -17.08 -16.60
CA THR A 498 12.47 -16.89 -17.56
C THR A 498 12.96 -17.30 -18.95
N LYS A 499 12.76 -18.56 -19.34
CA LYS A 499 12.88 -19.00 -20.74
C LYS A 499 11.48 -19.24 -21.30
N ARG A 500 11.05 -18.33 -22.18
CA ARG A 500 9.96 -18.56 -23.15
C ARG A 500 10.26 -19.85 -23.91
N LYS A 501 9.46 -20.90 -23.73
CA LYS A 501 9.60 -22.18 -24.44
C LYS A 501 8.30 -22.53 -25.16
N ASN A 502 8.46 -22.89 -26.43
CA ASN A 502 7.37 -23.30 -27.32
C ASN A 502 6.76 -24.64 -26.89
N TYR A 503 5.44 -24.70 -26.98
CA TYR A 503 4.62 -25.85 -26.64
C TYR A 503 4.83 -27.02 -27.62
N SER A 504 5.01 -28.22 -27.06
CA SER A 504 4.79 -29.50 -27.75
C SER A 504 3.91 -30.35 -26.84
N MET A 505 2.67 -30.64 -27.28
CA MET A 505 1.80 -31.62 -26.62
C MET A 505 2.03 -32.98 -27.26
N GLU A 506 2.70 -33.88 -26.54
CA GLU A 506 2.66 -35.30 -26.85
C GLU A 506 1.45 -35.93 -26.13
N VAL A 507 0.44 -36.33 -26.91
CA VAL A 507 -0.74 -37.03 -26.39
C VAL A 507 -0.43 -38.54 -26.38
N ARG A 508 -0.43 -39.16 -25.20
CA ARG A 508 -0.30 -40.62 -25.05
C ARG A 508 -1.70 -41.25 -24.89
N GLU A 509 -1.87 -42.48 -25.38
CA GLU A 509 -3.13 -43.23 -25.28
C GLU A 509 -3.54 -43.46 -23.81
N ILE A 510 -4.82 -43.20 -23.51
CA ILE A 510 -5.39 -43.33 -22.17
C ILE A 510 -5.81 -44.78 -21.94
N ALA A 511 -5.16 -45.45 -21.00
CA ALA A 511 -5.76 -46.63 -20.37
C ALA A 511 -6.90 -46.15 -19.45
N LYS A 512 -8.09 -46.73 -19.55
CA LYS A 512 -9.19 -46.47 -18.60
C LYS A 512 -8.81 -47.06 -17.23
N GLU A 513 -8.14 -46.26 -16.42
CA GLU A 513 -7.86 -46.59 -15.01
C GLU A 513 -9.15 -46.46 -14.19
N ASP A 514 -9.37 -47.41 -13.27
CA ASP A 514 -10.50 -47.40 -12.34
C ASP A 514 -10.13 -46.52 -11.12
N ALA A 515 -10.90 -45.46 -10.89
CA ALA A 515 -10.63 -44.47 -9.85
C ALA A 515 -10.65 -45.05 -8.43
N VAL A 516 -11.54 -46.03 -8.17
CA VAL A 516 -11.63 -46.71 -6.87
C VAL A 516 -10.36 -47.53 -6.66
N ARG A 517 -9.98 -48.30 -7.68
CA ARG A 517 -8.76 -49.12 -7.67
C ARG A 517 -7.51 -48.26 -7.45
N ALA A 518 -7.37 -47.14 -8.15
CA ALA A 518 -6.23 -46.25 -8.02
C ALA A 518 -6.08 -45.71 -6.59
N ARG A 519 -7.20 -45.25 -6.00
CA ARG A 519 -7.23 -44.77 -4.62
C ARG A 519 -6.88 -45.88 -3.62
N ASP A 520 -7.45 -47.07 -3.79
CA ASP A 520 -7.21 -48.21 -2.91
C ASP A 520 -5.73 -48.66 -2.97
N MET A 521 -5.12 -48.70 -4.16
CA MET A 521 -3.70 -48.99 -4.34
C MET A 521 -2.81 -47.97 -3.62
N LEU A 522 -3.10 -46.69 -3.76
CA LEU A 522 -2.37 -45.63 -3.04
C LEU A 522 -2.52 -45.77 -1.52
N SER A 523 -3.72 -46.09 -1.02
CA SER A 523 -3.98 -46.30 0.41
C SER A 523 -3.11 -47.42 1.01
N GLN A 524 -2.94 -48.51 0.27
CA GLN A 524 -2.09 -49.64 0.67
C GLN A 524 -0.60 -49.28 0.64
N HIS A 525 -0.17 -48.60 -0.42
CA HIS A 525 1.22 -48.16 -0.59
C HIS A 525 1.66 -47.15 0.48
N PHE A 526 0.77 -46.23 0.86
CA PHE A 526 1.03 -45.27 1.91
C PHE A 526 1.23 -45.93 3.29
N MET A 527 0.57 -47.06 3.55
CA MET A 527 0.82 -47.86 4.75
C MET A 527 2.14 -48.65 4.67
N ALA A 528 2.43 -49.29 3.53
CA ALA A 528 3.67 -50.06 3.36
C ALA A 528 4.95 -49.20 3.43
N SER A 529 4.87 -47.95 2.97
CA SER A 529 5.96 -46.96 3.08
C SER A 529 6.19 -46.46 4.51
N ARG A 530 5.24 -46.69 5.44
CA ARG A 530 5.36 -46.34 6.86
C ARG A 530 6.13 -47.42 7.62
N SER A 531 5.82 -48.70 7.38
CA SER A 531 6.45 -49.85 8.04
C SER A 531 7.91 -50.08 7.64
N SER A 532 8.30 -49.64 6.44
CA SER A 532 9.68 -49.72 5.95
C SER A 532 10.62 -48.68 6.56
N LYS A 533 10.10 -47.62 7.20
CA LYS A 533 10.90 -46.57 7.87
C LYS A 533 10.91 -46.66 9.39
N SER A 534 9.97 -47.38 10.00
CA SER A 534 9.96 -47.63 11.46
C SER A 534 10.97 -48.69 11.91
N GLY A 535 11.68 -49.36 10.99
CA GLY A 535 12.69 -50.37 11.32
C GLY A 535 14.12 -49.83 11.52
N GLU A 536 14.34 -48.52 11.38
CA GLU A 536 15.68 -47.91 11.47
C GLU A 536 15.86 -46.97 12.69
N GLN A 537 14.94 -46.98 13.67
CA GLN A 537 14.96 -46.02 14.79
C GLN A 537 14.74 -46.62 16.20
N ASP A 538 15.01 -47.92 16.39
CA ASP A 538 14.86 -48.60 17.69
C ASP A 538 16.18 -49.12 18.28
N ASP A 539 17.32 -48.49 17.97
CA ASP A 539 18.61 -48.75 18.65
C ASP A 539 19.31 -47.43 18.98
N GLU A 540 18.79 -46.67 19.95
CA GLU A 540 19.58 -45.86 20.91
C GLU A 540 18.63 -45.01 21.78
N ALA A 541 18.41 -45.44 23.02
CA ALA A 541 18.39 -44.61 24.24
C ALA A 541 17.63 -45.31 25.37
N ALA A 542 18.27 -46.32 25.98
CA ALA A 542 18.00 -46.64 27.36
C ALA A 542 18.85 -45.71 28.25
N SER A 543 18.27 -44.64 28.78
CA SER A 543 18.72 -44.08 30.06
C SER A 543 17.56 -43.40 30.80
N SER A 544 17.27 -43.96 31.95
CA SER A 544 16.32 -43.56 33.00
C SER A 544 16.62 -42.20 33.64
N GLY A 545 15.56 -41.46 34.02
CA GLY A 545 15.60 -40.44 35.08
C GLY A 545 14.31 -39.59 35.14
N PRO A 546 13.67 -39.34 36.31
CA PRO A 546 12.21 -39.15 36.40
C PRO A 546 11.73 -37.72 36.69
N GLY A 547 10.43 -37.49 36.40
CA GLY A 547 9.53 -36.59 37.16
C GLY A 547 9.47 -35.12 36.73
N ASP A 548 8.33 -34.67 36.19
CA ASP A 548 7.41 -33.83 36.97
C ASP A 548 6.06 -33.65 36.26
N GLU A 549 5.04 -33.56 37.11
CA GLU A 549 3.61 -33.64 36.82
C GLU A 549 2.99 -32.33 36.29
N ASN A 550 1.84 -32.51 35.63
CA ASN A 550 0.66 -31.64 35.62
C ASN A 550 0.77 -30.21 35.06
N ASN A 551 0.16 -30.01 33.88
CA ASN A 551 -0.87 -28.97 33.75
C ASN A 551 -1.84 -29.32 32.61
N GLU A 552 -3.03 -29.78 32.99
CA GLU A 552 -4.23 -29.80 32.17
C GLU A 552 -4.66 -28.36 31.86
N GLN A 553 -4.90 -28.04 30.59
CA GLN A 553 -5.82 -26.96 30.24
C GLN A 553 -6.64 -27.35 29.02
N GLU A 554 -7.94 -27.31 29.24
CA GLU A 554 -9.05 -27.79 28.42
C GLU A 554 -9.09 -27.15 27.03
N VAL A 555 -9.23 -27.98 26.00
CA VAL A 555 -9.57 -27.56 24.65
C VAL A 555 -11.09 -27.42 24.55
N GLN A 556 -11.58 -26.17 24.54
CA GLN A 556 -12.97 -25.88 24.20
C GLN A 556 -13.19 -26.04 22.69
N THR A 557 -13.91 -27.12 22.36
CA THR A 557 -14.52 -27.38 21.05
C THR A 557 -15.57 -26.31 20.74
N ILE A 558 -15.32 -25.43 19.77
CA ILE A 558 -16.35 -24.59 19.17
C ILE A 558 -16.84 -25.27 17.88
N ASN A 559 -18.04 -25.86 17.99
CA ASN A 559 -18.86 -26.28 16.86
C ASN A 559 -19.39 -25.06 16.10
N TYR A 560 -19.21 -25.03 14.78
CA TYR A 560 -20.13 -24.28 13.91
C TYR A 560 -20.79 -25.25 12.93
N VAL A 561 -22.11 -25.27 13.06
CA VAL A 561 -23.09 -26.02 12.27
C VAL A 561 -23.51 -25.15 11.08
N LEU A 562 -23.48 -25.78 9.90
CA LEU A 562 -24.08 -25.42 8.60
C LEU A 562 -23.58 -24.16 7.86
#